data_AF-A0A2C5XFT1-F1
#
_entry.id   AF-A0A2C5XFT1-F1
#
_cell.length_a   1.000
_cell.length_b   1.000
_cell.length_c   1.000
_cell.angle_alpha   90.00
_cell.angle_beta   90.00
_cell.angle_gamma   90.00
#
_symmetry.space_group_name_H-M   'P 1'
#
loop_
_entity.id
_entity.type
_entity.pdbx_description
1 polymer ?
#
loop_
_entity_poly.entity_id
_entity_poly.type
_entity_poly.pdbx_seq_one_letter_code
_entity_poly.pdbx_strand_id
1 'polypeptide(L)'
;MCKIDAINARHELDASLQDLRKPVTYKDILSMLEFSGEDEFYWESFQVPEQEAGFQVAARNNAPLTPSLVYQMWIQGKRRSPIDCNSCVWALPMETRFQLHDKWSKKVDKEKMAHYAELAEKHAQLSKQINNFYEDTNRNVLRSKRIIGCTTTAASMYQSIIASASPDIVIVEEAGEILESHLFAALSQSIVIH
;
A
#
# COMPACT_ATOMS: atom_id res chain seq x y z
N MET A 1 -1.83 21.58 -3.92
CA MET A 1 -1.13 20.36 -4.39
C MET A 1 -1.00 19.34 -3.25
N CYS A 2 -0.18 19.60 -2.24
CA CYS A 2 0.22 18.61 -1.22
C CYS A 2 -0.90 17.79 -0.50
N LYS A 3 -2.07 18.37 -0.19
CA LYS A 3 -3.14 17.65 0.54
C LYS A 3 -3.85 16.58 -0.28
N ILE A 4 -4.10 16.83 -1.57
CA ILE A 4 -4.79 15.89 -2.45
C ILE A 4 -3.88 14.69 -2.73
N ASP A 5 -2.59 14.97 -2.96
CA ASP A 5 -1.59 13.93 -3.22
C ASP A 5 -1.43 12.97 -2.04
N ALA A 6 -1.49 13.45 -0.79
CA ALA A 6 -1.45 12.59 0.39
C ALA A 6 -2.73 11.77 0.61
N ILE A 7 -3.90 12.32 0.30
CA ILE A 7 -5.17 11.56 0.34
C ILE A 7 -5.13 10.44 -0.70
N ASN A 8 -4.67 10.73 -1.91
CA ASN A 8 -4.52 9.74 -2.97
C ASN A 8 -3.50 8.67 -2.59
N ALA A 9 -2.33 9.06 -2.08
CA ALA A 9 -1.30 8.12 -1.63
C ALA A 9 -1.81 7.18 -0.52
N ARG A 10 -2.61 7.70 0.42
CA ARG A 10 -3.23 6.87 1.46
C ARG A 10 -4.24 5.88 0.88
N HIS A 11 -5.09 6.33 -0.04
CA HIS A 11 -6.06 5.46 -0.70
C HIS A 11 -5.39 4.37 -1.54
N GLU A 12 -4.31 4.70 -2.25
CA GLU A 12 -3.47 3.74 -2.99
C GLU A 12 -2.84 2.70 -2.04
N LEU A 13 -2.29 3.16 -0.90
CA LEU A 13 -1.71 2.28 0.11
C LEU A 13 -2.74 1.32 0.72
N ASP A 14 -3.92 1.82 1.06
CA ASP A 14 -5.02 1.02 1.62
C ASP A 14 -5.52 -0.03 0.61
N ALA A 15 -5.64 0.36 -0.66
CA ALA A 15 -6.01 -0.57 -1.73
C ALA A 15 -4.95 -1.66 -1.93
N SER A 16 -3.66 -1.30 -1.91
CA SER A 16 -2.54 -2.25 -1.99
C SER A 16 -2.53 -3.21 -0.79
N LEU A 17 -2.79 -2.71 0.42
CA LEU A 17 -2.91 -3.55 1.63
C LEU A 17 -4.07 -4.54 1.52
N GLN A 18 -5.21 -4.10 0.98
CA GLN A 18 -6.35 -4.99 0.74
C GLN A 18 -6.01 -6.06 -0.29
N ASP A 19 -5.21 -5.74 -1.31
CA ASP A 19 -4.77 -6.71 -2.30
C ASP A 19 -3.77 -7.73 -1.72
N LEU A 20 -2.84 -7.27 -0.88
CA LEU A 20 -1.85 -8.12 -0.20
C LEU A 20 -2.50 -9.16 0.73
N ARG A 21 -3.69 -8.87 1.26
CA ARG A 21 -4.46 -9.81 2.10
C ARG A 21 -5.17 -10.90 1.31
N LYS A 22 -5.36 -10.70 0.00
CA LYS A 22 -6.05 -11.70 -0.84
C LYS A 22 -5.08 -12.82 -1.20
N PRO A 23 -5.52 -14.09 -1.15
CA PRO A 23 -4.69 -15.19 -1.59
C PRO A 23 -4.36 -15.04 -3.09
N VAL A 24 -3.17 -15.47 -3.48
CA VAL A 24 -2.76 -15.53 -4.88
C VAL A 24 -3.75 -16.38 -5.67
N THR A 25 -4.27 -15.82 -6.76
CA THR A 25 -5.18 -16.52 -7.65
C THR A 25 -4.42 -17.13 -8.83
N TYR A 26 -5.02 -18.14 -9.49
CA TYR A 26 -4.45 -18.69 -10.73
C TYR A 26 -4.30 -17.64 -11.82
N LYS A 27 -5.18 -16.62 -11.83
CA LYS A 27 -5.09 -15.51 -12.78
C LYS A 27 -3.83 -14.68 -12.50
N ASP A 28 -3.54 -14.37 -11.24
CA ASP A 28 -2.35 -13.59 -10.86
C ASP A 28 -1.06 -14.31 -11.29
N ILE A 29 -1.02 -15.64 -11.10
CA ILE A 29 0.11 -16.47 -11.55
C ILE A 29 0.24 -16.43 -13.06
N LEU A 30 -0.85 -16.61 -13.82
CA LEU A 30 -0.81 -16.55 -15.28
C LEU A 30 -0.37 -15.18 -15.79
N SER A 31 -0.88 -14.09 -15.21
CA SER A 31 -0.43 -12.74 -15.56
C SER A 31 1.05 -12.52 -15.24
N MET A 32 1.58 -13.10 -14.16
CA MET A 32 3.03 -13.07 -13.90
C MET A 32 3.78 -13.84 -15.00
N LEU A 33 3.36 -15.08 -15.28
CA LEU A 33 4.05 -15.96 -16.22
C LEU A 33 4.17 -15.35 -17.63
N GLU A 34 3.15 -14.62 -18.08
CA GLU A 34 3.15 -13.87 -19.35
C GLU A 34 4.36 -12.94 -19.50
N PHE A 35 4.80 -12.32 -18.42
CA PHE A 35 5.92 -11.36 -18.41
C PHE A 35 7.19 -11.93 -17.75
N SER A 36 7.23 -13.23 -17.46
CA SER A 36 8.34 -13.86 -16.72
C SER A 36 9.60 -14.06 -17.57
N GLY A 37 9.47 -14.07 -18.91
CA GLY A 37 10.55 -14.38 -19.86
C GLY A 37 11.03 -15.83 -19.77
N GLU A 38 11.61 -16.23 -18.62
CA GLU A 38 12.07 -17.60 -18.35
C GLU A 38 10.93 -18.62 -18.25
N ASP A 39 9.78 -18.21 -17.68
CA ASP A 39 8.63 -19.10 -17.48
C ASP A 39 7.51 -18.87 -18.52
N GLU A 40 7.72 -18.04 -19.54
CA GLU A 40 6.71 -17.69 -20.57
C GLU A 40 6.22 -18.92 -21.36
N PHE A 41 7.11 -19.88 -21.61
CA PHE A 41 6.77 -21.17 -22.23
C PHE A 41 5.66 -21.95 -21.48
N TYR A 42 5.60 -21.82 -20.14
CA TYR A 42 4.51 -22.42 -19.37
C TYR A 42 3.19 -21.70 -19.62
N TRP A 43 3.21 -20.38 -19.72
CA TRP A 43 2.03 -19.57 -20.01
C TRP A 43 1.40 -19.96 -21.34
N GLU A 44 2.20 -20.14 -22.39
CA GLU A 44 1.74 -20.60 -23.72
C GLU A 44 1.00 -21.94 -23.64
N SER A 45 1.53 -22.86 -22.83
CA SER A 45 0.96 -24.21 -22.65
C SER A 45 -0.41 -24.23 -21.95
N PHE A 46 -0.78 -23.13 -21.29
CA PHE A 46 -2.09 -22.96 -20.64
C PHE A 46 -3.08 -22.15 -21.48
N GLN A 47 -2.66 -21.59 -22.60
CA GLN A 47 -3.56 -20.86 -23.49
C GLN A 47 -4.57 -21.80 -24.16
N VAL A 48 -5.74 -21.22 -24.43
CA VAL A 48 -6.84 -21.90 -25.12
C VAL A 48 -6.86 -21.35 -26.55
N PRO A 49 -6.69 -22.20 -27.59
CA PRO A 49 -6.75 -21.76 -28.97
C PRO A 49 -8.10 -21.09 -29.25
N GLU A 50 -8.09 -19.93 -29.90
CA GLU A 50 -9.31 -19.34 -30.45
C GLU A 50 -9.84 -20.25 -31.56
N GLN A 51 -11.13 -20.61 -31.51
CA GLN A 51 -11.77 -21.35 -32.57
C GLN A 51 -12.42 -20.39 -33.57
N GLU A 52 -12.38 -20.75 -34.85
CA GLU A 52 -13.07 -20.00 -35.90
C GLU A 52 -14.58 -19.90 -35.61
N ALA A 53 -15.18 -18.78 -35.99
CA ALA A 53 -16.63 -18.52 -35.94
C ALA A 53 -17.26 -18.36 -34.53
N GLY A 54 -16.49 -17.96 -33.51
CA GLY A 54 -17.05 -17.55 -32.20
C GLY A 54 -17.50 -18.72 -31.31
N PHE A 55 -17.09 -19.94 -31.65
CA PHE A 55 -17.26 -21.11 -30.78
C PHE A 55 -16.22 -21.08 -29.66
N GLN A 56 -16.62 -21.47 -28.44
CA GLN A 56 -15.71 -21.66 -27.32
C GLN A 56 -15.63 -23.15 -26.97
N VAL A 57 -14.41 -23.62 -26.72
CA VAL A 57 -14.21 -24.95 -26.13
C VAL A 57 -14.83 -24.93 -24.74
N ALA A 58 -15.85 -25.76 -24.52
CA ALA A 58 -16.44 -25.94 -23.21
C ALA A 58 -15.70 -27.06 -22.45
N ALA A 59 -15.52 -26.86 -21.16
CA ALA A 59 -15.18 -27.94 -20.25
C ALA A 59 -16.32 -28.98 -20.20
N ARG A 60 -16.05 -30.15 -19.60
CA ARG A 60 -17.02 -31.26 -19.44
C ARG A 60 -18.38 -30.86 -18.83
N ASN A 61 -18.42 -29.71 -18.13
CA ASN A 61 -19.61 -29.18 -17.46
C ASN A 61 -20.27 -28.01 -18.23
N ASN A 62 -20.04 -27.85 -19.53
CA ASN A 62 -20.49 -26.71 -20.35
C ASN A 62 -19.96 -25.32 -19.91
N ALA A 63 -19.03 -25.26 -18.96
CA ALA A 63 -18.34 -24.03 -18.58
C ALA A 63 -17.31 -23.64 -19.65
N PRO A 64 -17.08 -22.33 -19.91
CA PRO A 64 -16.06 -21.91 -20.86
C PRO A 64 -14.67 -22.36 -20.39
N LEU A 65 -13.87 -22.92 -21.30
CA LEU A 65 -12.48 -23.27 -21.02
C LEU A 65 -11.67 -21.97 -20.99
N THR A 66 -11.29 -21.54 -19.80
CA THR A 66 -10.44 -20.35 -19.59
C THR A 66 -8.99 -20.78 -19.26
N PRO A 67 -7.97 -19.96 -19.53
CA PRO A 67 -6.58 -20.27 -19.17
C PRO A 67 -6.41 -20.63 -17.67
N SER A 68 -7.09 -19.91 -16.78
CA SER A 68 -7.10 -20.21 -15.34
C SER A 68 -7.68 -21.60 -15.02
N LEU A 69 -8.70 -22.03 -15.76
CA LEU A 69 -9.28 -23.37 -15.62
C LEU A 69 -8.34 -24.44 -16.16
N VAL A 70 -7.64 -24.18 -17.27
CA VAL A 70 -6.61 -25.07 -17.83
C VAL A 70 -5.47 -25.25 -16.84
N TYR A 71 -4.98 -24.17 -16.25
CA TYR A 71 -3.97 -24.18 -15.19
C TYR A 71 -4.44 -24.98 -13.96
N GLN A 72 -5.68 -24.74 -13.51
CA GLN A 72 -6.27 -25.49 -12.40
C GLN A 72 -6.34 -27.01 -12.71
N MET A 73 -6.71 -27.38 -13.93
CA MET A 73 -6.73 -28.78 -14.36
C MET A 73 -5.32 -29.39 -14.34
N TRP A 74 -4.31 -28.64 -14.77
CA TRP A 74 -2.92 -29.07 -14.75
C TRP A 74 -2.43 -29.36 -13.32
N ILE A 75 -2.69 -28.47 -12.36
CA ILE A 75 -2.36 -28.72 -10.93
C ILE A 75 -3.12 -29.92 -10.38
N GLN A 76 -4.38 -30.09 -10.76
CA GLN A 76 -5.20 -31.23 -10.32
C GLN A 76 -4.82 -32.55 -11.01
N GLY A 77 -3.83 -32.56 -11.91
CA GLY A 77 -3.41 -33.75 -12.65
C GLY A 77 -4.46 -34.28 -13.61
N LYS A 78 -5.47 -33.47 -13.93
CA LYS A 78 -6.45 -33.81 -14.95
C LYS A 78 -5.77 -33.73 -16.31
N ARG A 79 -5.92 -34.77 -17.11
CA ARG A 79 -5.40 -34.79 -18.48
C ARG A 79 -6.29 -33.94 -19.38
N ARG A 80 -5.68 -33.06 -20.17
CA ARG A 80 -6.30 -32.49 -21.37
C ARG A 80 -6.53 -33.64 -22.36
N SER A 81 -7.66 -33.62 -23.08
CA SER A 81 -7.99 -34.61 -24.13
C SER A 81 -6.80 -34.80 -25.10
N PRO A 82 -6.63 -35.95 -25.79
CA PRO A 82 -5.38 -36.37 -26.45
C PRO A 82 -4.86 -35.49 -27.60
N ILE A 83 -5.48 -34.35 -27.87
CA ILE A 83 -5.26 -33.53 -29.07
C ILE A 83 -4.04 -32.59 -28.91
N ASP A 84 -3.56 -32.38 -27.68
CA ASP A 84 -2.57 -31.32 -27.38
C ASP A 84 -1.42 -31.81 -26.46
N CYS A 85 -1.13 -33.10 -26.50
CA CYS A 85 -0.15 -33.77 -25.63
C CYS A 85 1.32 -33.56 -26.02
N ASN A 86 1.61 -32.65 -26.96
CA ASN A 86 2.99 -32.37 -27.39
C ASN A 86 3.74 -31.38 -26.49
N SER A 87 3.07 -30.69 -25.57
CA SER A 87 3.77 -29.85 -24.59
C SER A 87 4.24 -30.70 -23.40
N CYS A 88 5.57 -30.80 -23.25
CA CYS A 88 6.25 -31.47 -22.14
C CYS A 88 5.77 -31.00 -20.75
N VAL A 89 5.16 -29.81 -20.66
CA VAL A 89 4.54 -29.24 -19.46
C VAL A 89 3.45 -30.15 -18.91
N TRP A 90 2.63 -30.77 -19.76
CA TRP A 90 1.53 -31.66 -19.33
C TRP A 90 2.00 -33.06 -18.92
N ALA A 91 3.25 -33.42 -19.24
CA ALA A 91 3.88 -34.67 -18.83
C ALA A 91 4.57 -34.57 -17.46
N LEU A 92 4.70 -33.36 -16.88
CA LEU A 92 5.38 -33.16 -15.61
C LEU A 92 4.73 -33.95 -14.46
N PRO A 93 5.52 -34.56 -13.55
CA PRO A 93 5.01 -35.19 -12.33
C PRO A 93 4.27 -34.20 -11.45
N MET A 94 3.26 -34.68 -10.71
CA MET A 94 2.44 -33.85 -9.82
C MET A 94 3.27 -33.05 -8.82
N GLU A 95 4.32 -33.67 -8.26
CA GLU A 95 5.24 -33.00 -7.34
C GLU A 95 5.91 -31.77 -7.96
N THR A 96 6.42 -31.90 -9.19
CA THR A 96 7.02 -30.79 -9.93
C THR A 96 6.01 -29.69 -10.22
N ARG A 97 4.74 -30.04 -10.52
CA ARG A 97 3.68 -29.05 -10.72
C ARG A 97 3.40 -28.25 -9.46
N PHE A 98 3.35 -28.90 -8.30
CA PHE A 98 3.18 -28.23 -7.02
C PHE A 98 4.37 -27.36 -6.65
N GLN A 99 5.60 -27.82 -6.89
CA GLN A 99 6.81 -27.01 -6.69
C GLN A 99 6.82 -25.76 -7.57
N LEU A 100 6.45 -25.89 -8.85
CA LEU A 100 6.32 -24.75 -9.76
C LEU A 100 5.20 -23.80 -9.31
N HIS A 101 4.05 -24.33 -8.92
CA HIS A 101 2.94 -23.53 -8.40
C HIS A 101 3.34 -22.74 -7.14
N ASP A 102 4.02 -23.37 -6.19
CA ASP A 102 4.53 -22.71 -4.98
C ASP A 102 5.58 -21.65 -5.31
N LYS A 103 6.53 -21.96 -6.22
CA LYS A 103 7.53 -21.00 -6.75
C LYS A 103 6.84 -19.76 -7.32
N TRP A 104 5.87 -19.95 -8.22
CA TRP A 104 5.20 -18.83 -8.88
C TRP A 104 4.29 -18.05 -7.92
N SER A 105 3.61 -18.74 -7.01
CA SER A 105 2.81 -18.08 -5.96
C SER A 105 3.67 -17.17 -5.10
N LYS A 106 4.84 -17.65 -4.65
CA LYS A 106 5.81 -16.85 -3.90
C LYS A 106 6.34 -15.65 -4.69
N LYS A 107 6.51 -15.79 -6.01
CA LYS A 107 6.93 -14.69 -6.88
C LYS A 107 5.88 -13.59 -6.93
N VAL A 108 4.61 -13.95 -7.14
CA VAL A 108 3.47 -13.02 -7.09
C VAL A 108 3.38 -12.33 -5.73
N ASP A 109 3.46 -13.08 -4.64
CA ASP A 109 3.42 -12.51 -3.28
C ASP A 109 4.56 -11.52 -3.05
N LYS A 110 5.77 -11.84 -3.53
CA LYS A 110 6.93 -10.96 -3.43
C LYS A 110 6.73 -9.66 -4.20
N GLU A 111 6.15 -9.72 -5.39
CA GLU A 111 5.84 -8.53 -6.20
C GLU A 111 4.79 -7.66 -5.53
N LYS A 112 3.71 -8.25 -4.99
CA LYS A 112 2.70 -7.54 -4.20
C LYS A 112 3.31 -6.85 -2.97
N MET A 113 4.16 -7.57 -2.24
CA MET A 113 4.87 -7.02 -1.08
C MET A 113 5.80 -5.87 -1.44
N ALA A 114 6.56 -6.00 -2.54
CA ALA A 114 7.45 -4.94 -3.01
C ALA A 114 6.67 -3.68 -3.40
N HIS A 115 5.56 -3.84 -4.14
CA HIS A 115 4.69 -2.73 -4.51
C HIS A 115 4.08 -2.04 -3.29
N TYR A 116 3.62 -2.80 -2.30
CA TYR A 116 3.12 -2.24 -1.04
C TYR A 116 4.21 -1.46 -0.29
N ALA A 117 5.44 -2.00 -0.21
CA ALA A 117 6.54 -1.35 0.48
C ALA A 117 6.91 0.00 -0.17
N GLU A 118 6.92 0.07 -1.51
CA GLU A 118 7.15 1.30 -2.26
C GLU A 118 6.06 2.35 -1.95
N LEU A 119 4.78 1.95 -1.98
CA LEU A 119 3.67 2.85 -1.64
C LEU A 119 3.74 3.32 -0.19
N ALA A 120 4.12 2.43 0.74
CA ALA A 120 4.25 2.76 2.16
C ALA A 120 5.35 3.80 2.38
N GLU A 121 6.49 3.64 1.70
CA GLU A 121 7.59 4.60 1.76
C GLU A 121 7.17 5.95 1.17
N LYS A 122 6.54 5.97 -0.01
CA LYS A 122 6.02 7.18 -0.64
C LYS A 122 5.04 7.92 0.28
N HIS A 123 4.11 7.19 0.91
CA HIS A 123 3.17 7.76 1.87
C HIS A 123 3.88 8.34 3.11
N ALA A 124 4.88 7.65 3.65
CA ALA A 124 5.67 8.12 4.78
C ALA A 124 6.44 9.42 4.44
N GLN A 125 7.05 9.48 3.25
CA GLN A 125 7.75 10.67 2.76
C GLN A 125 6.81 11.87 2.58
N LEU A 126 5.65 11.67 1.95
CA LEU A 126 4.64 12.72 1.78
C LEU A 126 4.09 13.21 3.13
N SER A 127 3.79 12.28 4.05
CA SER A 127 3.34 12.62 5.39
C SER A 127 4.37 13.48 6.14
N LYS A 128 5.65 13.13 6.02
CA LYS A 128 6.75 13.91 6.61
C LYS A 128 6.86 15.31 6.00
N GLN A 129 6.79 15.43 4.67
CA GLN A 129 6.84 16.73 4.00
C GLN A 129 5.68 17.64 4.41
N ILE A 130 4.47 17.07 4.52
CA ILE A 130 3.28 17.80 4.98
C ILE A 130 3.46 18.29 6.41
N ASN A 131 3.92 17.44 7.32
CA ASN A 131 4.15 17.81 8.71
C ASN A 131 5.20 18.92 8.82
N ASN A 132 6.33 18.79 8.12
CA ASN A 132 7.36 19.84 8.08
C ASN A 132 6.81 21.16 7.54
N PHE A 133 6.04 21.13 6.45
CA PHE A 133 5.41 22.34 5.90
C PHE A 133 4.45 23.01 6.90
N TYR A 134 3.64 22.22 7.62
CA TYR A 134 2.75 22.76 8.64
C TYR A 134 3.51 23.36 9.82
N GLU A 135 4.57 22.69 10.29
CA GLU A 135 5.42 23.22 11.36
C GLU A 135 6.08 24.53 10.93
N ASP A 136 6.70 24.59 9.75
CA ASP A 136 7.35 25.80 9.25
C ASP A 136 6.37 26.94 9.02
N THR A 137 5.20 26.64 8.43
CA THR A 137 4.16 27.65 8.20
C THR A 137 3.63 28.19 9.52
N ASN A 138 3.32 27.32 10.49
CA ASN A 138 2.83 27.74 11.79
C ASN A 138 3.88 28.56 12.56
N ARG A 139 5.16 28.16 12.52
CA ARG A 139 6.27 28.92 13.11
C ARG A 139 6.39 30.32 12.51
N ASN A 140 6.35 30.42 11.18
CA ASN A 140 6.46 31.70 10.49
C ASN A 140 5.25 32.61 10.76
N VAL A 141 4.04 32.05 10.74
CA VAL A 141 2.83 32.81 11.07
C VAL A 141 2.90 33.31 12.50
N LEU A 142 3.22 32.47 13.47
CA LEU A 142 3.26 32.89 14.88
C LEU A 142 4.35 33.92 15.17
N ARG A 143 5.54 33.79 14.57
CA ARG A 143 6.60 34.83 14.64
C ARG A 143 6.17 36.17 14.06
N SER A 144 5.26 36.18 13.09
CA SER A 144 4.74 37.42 12.49
C SER A 144 3.66 38.11 13.33
N LYS A 145 3.11 37.45 14.36
CA LYS A 145 2.02 38.00 15.18
C LYS A 145 2.56 38.66 16.44
N ARG A 146 1.97 39.82 16.79
CA ARG A 146 2.24 40.54 18.05
C ARG A 146 1.52 39.94 19.26
N ILE A 147 0.38 39.29 19.05
CA ILE A 147 -0.47 38.71 20.10
C ILE A 147 -0.89 37.32 19.63
N ILE A 148 -0.71 36.32 20.49
CA ILE A 148 -1.10 34.93 20.25
C ILE A 148 -2.09 34.56 21.35
N GLY A 149 -3.34 34.28 20.98
CA GLY A 149 -4.35 33.75 21.90
C GLY A 149 -4.56 32.26 21.64
N CYS A 150 -4.53 31.44 22.68
CA CYS A 150 -4.82 30.01 22.58
C CYS A 150 -5.37 29.47 23.91
N THR A 151 -6.15 28.40 23.84
CA THR A 151 -6.58 27.66 25.04
C THR A 151 -5.42 26.82 25.59
N THR A 152 -5.49 26.43 26.86
CA THR A 152 -4.44 25.61 27.52
C THR A 152 -4.10 24.33 26.75
N THR A 153 -5.12 23.66 26.19
CA THR A 153 -4.93 22.46 25.37
C THR A 153 -4.14 22.75 24.09
N ALA A 154 -4.45 23.86 23.42
CA ALA A 154 -3.73 24.27 22.22
C ALA A 154 -2.29 24.72 22.55
N ALA A 155 -2.09 25.41 23.68
CA ALA A 155 -0.76 25.80 24.15
C ALA A 155 0.16 24.60 24.37
N SER A 156 -0.36 23.52 24.96
CA SER A 156 0.35 22.25 25.14
C SER A 156 0.65 21.55 23.81
N MET A 157 -0.33 21.47 22.90
CA MET A 157 -0.12 20.85 21.58
C MET A 157 0.91 21.58 20.71
N TYR A 158 0.97 22.91 20.79
CA TYR A 158 1.85 23.74 19.94
C TYR A 158 3.03 24.36 20.71
N GLN A 159 3.40 23.76 21.84
CA GLN A 159 4.42 24.24 22.76
C GLN A 159 5.73 24.64 22.06
N SER A 160 6.27 23.77 21.19
CA SER A 160 7.53 24.01 20.49
C SER A 160 7.46 25.17 19.49
N ILE A 161 6.26 25.49 19.00
CA ILE A 161 6.02 26.57 18.04
C ILE A 161 5.86 27.89 18.79
N ILE A 162 5.08 27.90 19.88
CA ILE A 162 4.91 29.06 20.76
C ILE A 162 6.25 29.47 21.37
N ALA A 163 7.05 28.52 21.87
CA ALA A 163 8.39 28.80 22.38
C ALA A 163 9.30 29.43 21.30
N SER A 164 9.16 29.03 20.04
CA SER A 164 9.96 29.60 18.93
C SER A 164 9.52 30.99 18.47
N ALA A 165 8.35 31.45 18.91
CA ALA A 165 7.92 32.83 18.76
C ALA A 165 8.52 33.75 19.84
N SER A 166 9.15 33.18 20.88
CA SER A 166 9.84 33.89 21.96
C SER A 166 9.00 35.02 22.57
N PRO A 167 7.83 34.70 23.18
CA PRO A 167 6.97 35.72 23.76
C PRO A 167 7.60 36.38 24.99
N ASP A 168 7.54 37.72 25.06
CA ASP A 168 8.07 38.48 26.20
C ASP A 168 7.13 38.46 27.43
N ILE A 169 5.82 38.41 27.19
CA ILE A 169 4.77 38.48 28.21
C ILE A 169 3.74 37.38 27.94
N VAL A 170 3.36 36.66 28.99
CA VAL A 170 2.28 35.65 28.93
C VAL A 170 1.21 36.02 29.94
N ILE A 171 -0.03 36.05 29.46
CA ILE A 171 -1.22 36.30 30.26
C ILE A 171 -2.02 35.00 30.29
N VAL A 172 -2.44 34.59 31.49
CA VAL A 172 -3.20 33.35 31.71
C VAL A 172 -4.57 33.73 32.27
N GLU A 173 -5.61 33.33 31.57
CA GLU A 173 -6.98 33.36 32.08
C GLU A 173 -7.21 32.12 32.97
N GLU A 174 -7.93 32.26 34.08
CA GLU A 174 -8.27 31.14 35.01
C GLU A 174 -7.08 30.45 35.71
N ALA A 175 -6.01 31.20 36.03
CA ALA A 175 -4.81 30.66 36.70
C ALA A 175 -5.06 29.95 38.05
N GLY A 176 -6.25 30.08 38.65
CA GLY A 176 -6.65 29.35 39.87
C GLY A 176 -7.11 27.90 39.64
N GLU A 177 -7.47 27.52 38.41
CA GLU A 177 -7.99 26.18 38.06
C GLU A 177 -7.03 25.35 37.20
N ILE A 178 -5.98 25.96 36.66
CA ILE A 178 -5.06 25.33 35.70
C ILE A 178 -3.81 24.79 36.43
N LEU A 179 -3.57 23.48 36.35
CA LEU A 179 -2.35 22.85 36.86
C LEU A 179 -1.09 23.38 36.13
N GLU A 180 -0.17 23.96 36.89
CA GLU A 180 1.08 24.62 36.46
C GLU A 180 1.94 23.83 35.44
N SER A 181 1.87 22.49 35.44
CA SER A 181 2.75 21.63 34.64
C SER A 181 2.67 21.85 33.11
N HIS A 182 1.50 22.20 32.58
CA HIS A 182 1.33 22.43 31.13
C HIS A 182 1.85 23.81 30.67
N LEU A 183 1.94 24.78 31.58
CA LEU A 183 2.39 26.13 31.27
C LEU A 183 3.92 26.21 31.30
N PHE A 184 4.55 25.61 32.31
CA PHE A 184 6.00 25.70 32.51
C PHE A 184 6.83 25.05 31.40
N ALA A 185 6.30 24.02 30.74
CA ALA A 185 7.00 23.38 29.65
C ALA A 185 7.18 24.33 28.43
N ALA A 186 6.22 25.23 28.18
CA ALA A 186 6.25 26.17 27.04
C ALA A 186 7.20 27.36 27.23
N LEU A 187 7.59 27.65 28.47
CA LEU A 187 8.11 28.97 28.88
C LEU A 187 9.56 28.95 29.40
N SER A 188 10.27 27.83 29.29
CA SER A 188 11.57 27.61 29.94
C SER A 188 12.76 28.43 29.41
N GLN A 189 12.52 29.39 28.51
CA GLN A 189 13.52 30.39 28.12
C GLN A 189 12.94 31.81 28.34
N SER A 190 13.13 32.29 29.56
CA SER A 190 13.15 33.72 29.94
C SER A 190 11.80 34.47 29.98
N ILE A 191 10.94 34.18 30.96
CA ILE A 191 9.76 35.02 31.25
C ILE A 191 9.81 35.54 32.69
N VAL A 192 9.61 36.85 32.83
CA VAL A 192 9.33 37.52 34.11
C VAL A 192 7.81 37.56 34.25
N ILE A 193 7.29 36.88 35.27
CA ILE A 193 5.86 36.93 35.63
C ILE A 193 5.66 38.22 36.44
N HIS A 194 4.80 39.11 35.95
CA HIS A 194 4.38 40.33 36.65
C HIS A 194 2.93 40.23 37.10
#